data_AF-A0A9X9BSI5-F1
#
_entry.id   AF-A0A9X9BSI5-F1
#
_cell.length_a   1.000
_cell.length_b   1.000
_cell.length_c   1.000
_cell.angle_alpha   90.00
_cell.angle_beta   90.00
_cell.angle_gamma   90.00
#
_symmetry.space_group_name_H-M   'P 1'
#
loop_
_entity.id
_entity.type
_entity.pdbx_description
1 polymer ?
#
loop_
_entity_poly.entity_id
_entity_poly.type
_entity_poly.pdbx_seq_one_letter_code
_entity_poly.pdbx_strand_id
1 'polypeptide(L)'
;MDREQLLRRAVTISLFSWRRANDDDDLDDSDRQGWWGDSVPTVAGDQIGSRLWLLRRRSLVPDTFKDAKDYADEALAWMVADGIVTEVAVTVERYGINGMRMSVLMTEANGETLELAFEDTWSLINAL
;
A
#
# COMPACT_ATOMS: atom_id res chain seq x y z
N MET A 1 -3.89 -22.93 5.43
CA MET A 1 -3.01 -21.74 5.41
C MET A 1 -3.39 -20.92 6.61
N ASP A 2 -2.41 -20.45 7.37
CA ASP A 2 -2.66 -19.66 8.57
C ASP A 2 -3.27 -18.29 8.21
N ARG A 3 -4.13 -17.73 9.08
CA ARG A 3 -4.85 -16.47 8.85
C ARG A 3 -3.87 -15.31 8.70
N GLU A 4 -2.84 -15.26 9.54
CA GLU A 4 -1.75 -14.28 9.42
C GLU A 4 -1.13 -14.32 8.02
N GLN A 5 -0.84 -15.51 7.49
CA GLN A 5 -0.22 -15.65 6.17
C GLN A 5 -1.12 -15.15 5.04
N LEU A 6 -2.44 -15.32 5.16
CA LEU A 6 -3.40 -14.79 4.19
C LEU A 6 -3.42 -13.26 4.22
N LEU A 7 -3.51 -12.66 5.42
CA LEU A 7 -3.51 -11.21 5.59
C LEU A 7 -2.18 -10.59 5.12
N ARG A 8 -1.04 -11.21 5.47
CA ARG A 8 0.28 -10.78 5.01
C ARG A 8 0.38 -10.74 3.50
N ARG A 9 -0.16 -11.74 2.79
CA ARG A 9 -0.17 -11.78 1.33
C ARG A 9 -1.07 -10.70 0.76
N ALA A 10 -2.28 -10.55 1.29
CA ALA A 10 -3.22 -9.53 0.85
C ALA A 10 -2.63 -8.12 0.99
N VAL A 11 -2.04 -7.81 2.15
CA VAL A 11 -1.37 -6.53 2.41
C VAL A 11 -0.17 -6.33 1.48
N THR A 12 0.69 -7.34 1.34
CA THR A 12 1.88 -7.25 0.46
C THR A 12 1.48 -6.99 -1.00
N ILE A 13 0.47 -7.71 -1.51
CA ILE A 13 -0.03 -7.50 -2.88
C ILE A 13 -0.63 -6.11 -3.02
N SER A 14 -1.43 -5.68 -2.05
CA SER A 14 -2.09 -4.37 -2.09
C SER A 14 -1.07 -3.22 -2.06
N LEU A 15 0.01 -3.33 -1.28
CA LEU A 15 1.01 -2.27 -1.19
C LEU A 15 2.02 -2.29 -2.35
N PHE A 16 2.44 -3.48 -2.80
CA PHE A 16 3.61 -3.62 -3.69
C PHE A 16 3.26 -4.14 -5.09
N SER A 17 1.98 -4.06 -5.47
CA SER A 17 1.58 -4.07 -6.89
C SER A 17 1.20 -2.66 -7.33
N TRP A 18 1.28 -2.40 -8.64
CA TRP A 18 1.04 -1.07 -9.17
C TRP A 18 -0.44 -0.82 -9.38
N ARG A 19 -1.03 0.06 -8.56
CA ARG A 19 -2.29 0.70 -8.92
C ARG A 19 -2.01 1.78 -9.96
N ARG A 20 -2.94 1.92 -10.90
CA ARG A 20 -2.86 2.94 -11.94
C ARG A 20 -2.88 4.34 -11.33
N ALA A 21 -2.02 5.24 -11.82
CA ALA A 21 -2.02 6.64 -11.42
C ALA A 21 -3.30 7.37 -11.84
N ASN A 22 -3.80 8.23 -10.95
CA ASN A 22 -4.93 9.11 -11.16
C ASN A 22 -4.58 10.25 -12.12
N ASP A 23 -5.60 10.88 -12.70
CA ASP A 23 -5.42 11.92 -13.71
C ASP A 23 -4.60 13.13 -13.22
N ASP A 24 -4.64 13.39 -11.91
CA ASP A 24 -3.96 14.49 -11.21
C ASP A 24 -2.63 14.11 -10.55
N ASP A 25 -2.18 12.85 -10.68
CA ASP A 25 -0.86 12.45 -10.19
C ASP A 25 0.27 13.01 -11.07
N ASP A 26 1.35 13.46 -10.42
CA ASP A 26 2.59 13.85 -11.08
C ASP A 26 3.34 12.62 -11.61
N LEU A 27 3.57 12.59 -12.92
CA LEU A 27 4.26 11.49 -13.61
C LEU A 27 5.56 11.97 -14.26
N ASP A 28 6.61 11.15 -14.16
CA ASP A 28 7.87 11.37 -14.87
C ASP A 28 7.72 11.20 -16.39
N ASP A 29 6.79 10.36 -16.84
CA ASP A 29 6.48 10.07 -18.24
C ASP A 29 4.97 9.83 -18.46
N SER A 30 4.58 9.31 -19.63
CA SER A 30 3.16 9.03 -19.93
C SER A 30 2.64 7.71 -19.37
N ASP A 31 3.49 6.88 -18.75
CA ASP A 31 3.11 5.59 -18.21
C ASP A 31 2.45 5.76 -16.84
N ARG A 32 1.18 5.35 -16.78
CA ARG A 32 0.36 5.40 -15.57
C ARG A 32 0.42 4.11 -14.76
N GLN A 33 1.18 3.11 -15.23
CA GLN A 33 1.20 1.75 -14.70
C GLN A 33 -0.21 1.15 -14.56
N GLY A 34 -0.31 0.05 -13.82
CA GLY A 34 -1.57 -0.57 -13.44
C GLY A 34 -1.43 -2.05 -13.17
N TRP A 35 -2.42 -2.60 -12.49
CA TRP A 35 -2.53 -4.02 -12.23
C TRP A 35 -3.48 -4.64 -13.25
N TRP A 36 -3.03 -5.70 -13.94
CA TRP A 36 -3.82 -6.33 -14.99
C TRP A 36 -5.18 -6.82 -14.50
N GLY A 37 -5.30 -7.18 -13.22
CA GLY A 37 -6.55 -7.65 -12.60
C GLY A 37 -7.67 -6.60 -12.62
N ASP A 38 -7.31 -5.32 -12.61
CA ASP A 38 -8.27 -4.21 -12.68
C ASP A 38 -8.93 -4.07 -14.06
N SER A 39 -8.44 -4.80 -15.08
CA SER A 39 -9.06 -4.84 -16.41
C SER A 39 -10.30 -5.75 -16.48
N VAL A 40 -10.47 -6.63 -15.48
CA VAL A 40 -11.57 -7.59 -15.39
C VAL A 40 -12.09 -7.70 -13.95
N PRO A 41 -12.50 -6.59 -13.32
CA PRO A 41 -12.79 -6.59 -11.90
C PRO A 41 -14.13 -7.30 -11.63
N THR A 42 -14.22 -7.99 -10.49
CA THR A 42 -15.47 -8.63 -10.06
C THR A 42 -16.51 -7.58 -9.68
N VAL A 43 -16.09 -6.48 -9.06
CA VAL A 43 -16.92 -5.31 -8.76
C VAL A 43 -16.38 -4.11 -9.55
N ALA A 44 -17.26 -3.40 -10.25
CA ALA A 44 -16.85 -2.28 -11.08
C ALA A 44 -16.20 -1.18 -10.23
N GLY A 45 -14.97 -0.79 -10.61
CA GLY A 45 -14.20 0.24 -9.90
C GLY A 45 -13.24 -0.29 -8.85
N ASP A 46 -13.24 -1.60 -8.57
CA ASP A 46 -12.21 -2.21 -7.73
C ASP A 46 -10.83 -2.00 -8.35
N GLN A 47 -9.90 -1.54 -7.52
CA GLN A 47 -8.52 -1.32 -7.89
C GLN A 47 -7.63 -1.88 -6.80
N ILE A 48 -6.78 -2.85 -7.17
CA ILE A 48 -5.77 -3.40 -6.26
C ILE A 48 -4.41 -2.82 -6.60
N GLY A 49 -3.58 -2.72 -5.58
CA GLY A 49 -2.26 -2.14 -5.67
C GLY A 49 -2.24 -0.75 -5.04
N SER A 50 -1.05 -0.16 -5.09
CA SER A 50 -0.81 1.16 -4.54
C SER A 50 -0.10 2.04 -5.55
N ARG A 51 -0.24 3.35 -5.35
CA ARG A 51 0.52 4.39 -6.04
C ARG A 51 1.86 4.68 -5.39
N LEU A 52 2.31 3.86 -4.42
CA LEU A 52 3.65 3.96 -3.81
C LEU A 52 4.81 4.01 -4.82
N TRP A 53 4.63 3.46 -6.03
CA TRP A 53 5.62 3.53 -7.10
C TRP A 53 5.84 4.96 -7.62
N LEU A 54 4.90 5.90 -7.45
CA LEU A 54 5.07 7.33 -7.75
C LEU A 54 6.14 7.99 -6.86
N LEU A 55 6.48 7.35 -5.73
CA LEU A 55 7.51 7.86 -4.83
C LEU A 55 8.93 7.48 -5.26
N ARG A 56 9.07 6.67 -6.32
CA ARG A 56 10.37 6.36 -6.91
C ARG A 56 11.10 7.65 -7.27
N ARG A 57 12.41 7.70 -6.99
CA ARG A 57 13.28 8.86 -7.25
C ARG A 57 12.91 10.16 -6.51
N ARG A 58 11.85 10.18 -5.67
CA ARG A 58 11.55 11.33 -4.82
C ARG A 58 12.54 11.40 -3.65
N SER A 59 12.73 12.60 -3.11
CA SER A 59 13.55 12.79 -1.90
C SER A 59 12.79 12.31 -0.66
N LEU A 60 13.52 11.83 0.36
CA LEU A 60 12.94 11.44 1.65
C LEU A 60 12.70 12.66 2.53
N VAL A 61 11.62 13.39 2.23
CA VAL A 61 11.15 14.61 2.93
C VAL A 61 9.75 14.38 3.51
N PRO A 62 9.27 15.20 4.46
CA PRO A 62 7.99 14.98 5.14
C PRO A 62 6.79 14.71 4.21
N ASP A 63 6.70 15.43 3.09
CA ASP A 63 5.62 15.24 2.12
C ASP A 63 5.63 13.81 1.52
N THR A 64 6.80 13.24 1.24
CA THR A 64 6.93 11.85 0.75
C THR A 64 6.41 10.83 1.77
N PHE A 65 6.55 11.08 3.08
CA PHE A 65 6.00 10.20 4.12
C PHE A 65 4.47 10.30 4.20
N LYS A 66 3.94 11.51 4.04
CA LYS A 66 2.50 11.74 3.96
C LYS A 66 1.91 11.02 2.75
N ASP A 67 2.48 11.23 1.57
CA ASP A 67 2.00 10.60 0.33
C ASP A 67 2.10 9.06 0.43
N ALA A 68 3.18 8.52 1.03
CA ALA A 68 3.30 7.08 1.27
C ALA A 68 2.18 6.54 2.16
N LYS A 69 1.77 7.30 3.19
CA LYS A 69 0.65 6.91 4.05
C LYS A 69 -0.66 6.97 3.28
N ASP A 70 -0.92 8.07 2.57
CA ASP A 70 -2.15 8.27 1.81
C ASP A 70 -2.34 7.16 0.75
N TYR A 71 -1.27 6.80 0.02
CA TYR A 71 -1.30 5.71 -0.96
C TYR A 71 -1.46 4.32 -0.34
N ALA A 72 -0.97 4.10 0.88
CA ALA A 72 -1.12 2.84 1.59
C ALA A 72 -2.51 2.69 2.20
N ASP A 73 -3.07 3.77 2.78
CA ASP A 73 -4.44 3.80 3.28
C ASP A 73 -5.43 3.50 2.14
N GLU A 74 -5.26 4.15 0.98
CA GLU A 74 -6.07 3.92 -0.23
C GLU A 74 -5.98 2.45 -0.70
N ALA A 75 -4.77 1.90 -0.74
CA ALA A 75 -4.53 0.54 -1.22
C ALA A 75 -5.12 -0.54 -0.31
N LEU A 76 -5.31 -0.25 0.98
CA LEU A 76 -5.80 -1.22 1.98
C LEU A 76 -7.27 -1.02 2.34
N ALA A 77 -7.90 0.07 1.88
CA ALA A 77 -9.30 0.40 2.19
C ALA A 77 -10.29 -0.73 1.83
N TRP A 78 -10.01 -1.49 0.75
CA TRP A 78 -10.85 -2.60 0.32
C TRP A 78 -10.99 -3.68 1.39
N MET A 79 -9.97 -3.89 2.23
CA MET A 79 -10.01 -4.92 3.28
C MET A 79 -11.09 -4.65 4.33
N VAL A 80 -11.39 -3.38 4.58
CA VAL A 80 -12.51 -2.97 5.45
C VAL A 80 -13.83 -3.00 4.69
N ALA A 81 -13.85 -2.48 3.46
CA ALA A 81 -15.05 -2.45 2.62
C ALA A 81 -15.64 -3.86 2.38
N ASP A 82 -14.77 -4.84 2.20
CA ASP A 82 -15.14 -6.25 1.98
C ASP A 82 -15.34 -7.04 3.28
N GLY A 83 -15.13 -6.40 4.44
CA GLY A 83 -15.29 -7.03 5.76
C GLY A 83 -14.22 -8.08 6.09
N ILE A 84 -13.05 -8.03 5.46
CA ILE A 84 -11.92 -8.92 5.78
C ILE A 84 -11.37 -8.61 7.17
N VAL A 85 -11.29 -7.32 7.51
CA VAL A 85 -10.93 -6.77 8.83
C VAL A 85 -11.88 -5.62 9.16
N THR A 86 -11.94 -5.23 10.43
CA THR A 86 -12.81 -4.12 10.88
C THR A 86 -12.13 -2.77 10.82
N GLU A 87 -10.80 -2.74 10.90
CA GLU A 87 -10.00 -1.52 10.85
C GLU A 87 -8.62 -1.84 10.26
N VAL A 88 -8.07 -0.85 9.55
CA VAL A 88 -6.67 -0.82 9.11
C VAL A 88 -6.08 0.53 9.50
N ALA A 89 -4.95 0.51 10.20
CA ALA A 89 -4.18 1.70 10.53
C ALA A 89 -2.76 1.59 9.98
N VAL A 90 -2.41 2.49 9.06
CA VAL A 90 -1.05 2.58 8.50
C VAL A 90 -0.23 3.64 9.23
N THR A 91 0.97 3.26 9.64
CA THR A 91 2.00 4.18 10.15
C THR A 91 3.20 4.17 9.20
N VAL A 92 3.69 5.34 8.84
CA VAL A 92 4.90 5.50 8.03
C VAL A 92 5.90 6.35 8.80
N GLU A 93 7.09 5.82 9.03
CA GLU A 93 8.11 6.45 9.85
C GLU A 93 9.50 6.40 9.22
N ARG A 94 10.36 7.31 9.67
CA ARG A 94 11.77 7.36 9.25
C ARG A 94 12.49 6.10 9.76
N TYR A 95 13.13 5.37 8.85
CA TYR A 95 13.99 4.24 9.19
C TYR A 95 15.45 4.60 8.89
N GLY A 96 16.26 4.80 9.93
CA GLY A 96 17.63 5.29 9.79
C GLY A 96 17.72 6.65 9.09
N ILE A 97 18.83 6.89 8.38
CA ILE A 97 19.08 8.18 7.70
C ILE A 97 18.40 8.22 6.32
N ASN A 98 18.33 7.10 5.62
CA ASN A 98 17.94 7.02 4.20
C ASN A 98 16.78 6.05 3.94
N GLY A 99 15.99 5.70 4.96
CA GLY A 99 14.92 4.72 4.83
C GLY A 99 13.56 5.22 5.30
N MET A 100 12.57 4.39 4.98
CA MET A 100 11.17 4.51 5.38
C MET A 100 10.73 3.13 5.83
N ARG A 101 10.13 3.05 7.02
CA ARG A 101 9.41 1.88 7.51
C ARG A 101 7.93 2.14 7.41
N MET A 102 7.17 1.12 7.03
CA MET A 102 5.72 1.12 7.05
C MET A 102 5.22 0.00 7.96
N SER A 103 4.32 0.33 8.88
CA SER A 103 3.58 -0.63 9.71
C SER A 103 2.11 -0.59 9.35
N VAL A 104 1.48 -1.75 9.24
CA VAL A 104 0.06 -1.93 9.01
C VAL A 104 -0.51 -2.70 10.18
N LEU A 105 -1.30 -2.03 11.02
CA LEU A 105 -2.06 -2.65 12.09
C LEU A 105 -3.48 -2.95 11.60
N MET A 106 -3.91 -4.20 11.71
CA MET A 106 -5.24 -4.64 11.34
C MET A 106 -6.00 -5.14 12.57
N THR A 107 -7.26 -4.76 12.69
CA THR A 107 -8.16 -5.24 13.76
C THR A 107 -9.19 -6.22 13.19
N GLU A 108 -9.17 -7.46 13.66
CA GLU A 108 -10.11 -8.50 13.23
C GLU A 108 -11.47 -8.38 13.96
N ALA A 109 -12.50 -9.07 13.43
CA ALA A 109 -13.86 -8.98 13.97
C ALA A 109 -14.00 -9.51 15.42
N ASN A 110 -13.07 -10.34 15.87
CA ASN A 110 -12.99 -10.81 17.26
C ASN A 110 -12.28 -9.81 18.20
N GLY A 111 -11.77 -8.69 17.68
CA GLY A 111 -11.01 -7.69 18.41
C GLY A 111 -9.51 -7.97 18.54
N GLU A 112 -9.01 -9.09 18.00
CA GLU A 112 -7.58 -9.34 17.94
C GLU A 112 -6.91 -8.45 16.90
N THR A 113 -5.66 -8.09 17.15
CA THR A 113 -4.89 -7.22 16.28
C THR A 113 -3.68 -7.94 15.71
N LEU A 114 -3.41 -7.71 14.42
CA LEU A 114 -2.21 -8.18 13.75
C LEU A 114 -1.46 -6.98 13.18
N GLU A 115 -0.17 -6.85 13.55
CA GLU A 115 0.71 -5.85 12.95
C GLU A 115 1.66 -6.49 11.94
N LEU A 116 1.77 -5.87 10.77
CA LEU A 116 2.76 -6.19 9.75
C LEU A 116 3.70 -5.01 9.55
N ALA A 117 4.98 -5.19 9.87
CA ALA A 117 6.02 -4.18 9.66
C ALA A 117 6.88 -4.51 8.43
N PHE A 118 7.06 -3.51 7.57
CA PHE A 118 7.93 -3.52 6.40
C PHE A 118 9.08 -2.55 6.65
N GLU A 119 10.18 -3.08 7.21
CA GLU A 119 11.28 -2.26 7.73
C GLU A 119 11.95 -1.37 6.68
N ASP A 120 12.17 -1.91 5.48
CA ASP A 120 12.80 -1.19 4.37
C ASP A 120 11.84 -1.02 3.19
N THR A 121 10.74 -0.32 3.46
CA THR A 121 9.73 0.01 2.45
C THR A 121 10.34 0.88 1.34
N TRP A 122 11.29 1.75 1.70
CA TRP A 122 11.95 2.61 0.72
C TRP A 122 12.76 1.83 -0.32
N SER A 123 13.53 0.83 0.11
CA SER A 123 14.23 -0.04 -0.83
C SER A 123 13.27 -0.84 -1.71
N LEU A 124 12.14 -1.32 -1.16
CA LEU A 124 11.12 -2.04 -1.94
C LEU A 124 10.52 -1.16 -3.04
N ILE A 125 10.17 0.09 -2.73
CA ILE A 125 9.65 1.05 -3.72
C ILE A 125 10.65 1.25 -4.86
N ASN A 126 11.94 1.28 -4.55
CA ASN A 126 13.03 1.54 -5.51
C ASN A 126 13.71 0.26 -6.06
N ALA A 127 13.17 -0.94 -5.80
CA ALA A 127 13.86 -2.21 -6.10
C ALA A 127 13.88 -2.60 -7.60
N LEU A 128 13.20 -1.87 -8.47
CA LEU A 128 13.07 -2.16 -9.92
C LEU A 128 13.03 -0.88 -10.76
#